data_AF-A0A5C2SJT4-F1
#
_entry.id   AF-A0A5C2SJT4-F1
#
_cell.length_a   1.000
_cell.length_b   1.000
_cell.length_c   1.000
_cell.angle_alpha   90.00
_cell.angle_beta   90.00
_cell.angle_gamma   90.00
#
_symmetry.space_group_name_H-M   'P 1'
#
loop_
_entity.id
_entity.type
_entity.pdbx_description
1 polymer ?
#
loop_
_entity_poly.entity_id
_entity_poly.type
_entity_poly.pdbx_seq_one_letter_code
_entity_poly.pdbx_strand_id
1 'polypeptide(L)'
;MRIRAKEMWCCPTFVIAIDGPWLGVYGCILTDRWICQPLTGVPHTAIASNLPIGDILSVARVFYALCAAMSDIESRAKVLAASLPRPFRPEMRPAPTRCGDLELEYAACLGPRRRRTYSAIVVSSGGPEVIKEGQMVVVRFTEKYGREPHEILAKKGMAPRLLYCGQPYADVAPGYTGLIMVVMECSPGSRLSSQRPPSPTICAEVHAAVKVLHQAGYAHGNVTTKTILHLPGRRKVHFLNFDLAGEEGKTYYSVELPWWPEKVPAPEGMSPLGPVTKAHDLHYLKHLFPQ
;
A
#
# COMPACT_ATOMS: atom_id res chain seq x y z
N MET A 1 -9.98 -29.77 -17.07
CA MET A 1 -9.82 -29.56 -15.61
C MET A 1 -9.17 -28.22 -15.22
N ARG A 2 -8.27 -27.62 -16.01
CA ARG A 2 -7.60 -26.33 -15.70
C ARG A 2 -8.42 -25.04 -15.88
N ILE A 3 -9.60 -25.10 -16.50
CA ILE A 3 -10.43 -23.90 -16.79
C ILE A 3 -11.49 -23.66 -15.70
N ARG A 4 -11.99 -24.70 -15.03
CA ARG A 4 -13.05 -24.58 -13.99
C ARG A 4 -12.55 -24.11 -12.62
N ALA A 5 -11.27 -24.23 -12.32
CA ALA A 5 -10.72 -23.83 -11.02
C ALA A 5 -10.56 -22.30 -10.86
N LYS A 6 -10.59 -21.54 -11.96
CA LYS A 6 -10.54 -20.07 -11.93
C LYS A 6 -11.87 -19.41 -11.53
N GLU A 7 -12.97 -20.14 -11.63
CA GLU A 7 -14.31 -19.55 -11.51
C GLU A 7 -14.99 -19.83 -10.18
N MET A 8 -14.37 -20.54 -9.23
CA MET A 8 -15.15 -21.00 -8.06
C MET A 8 -14.79 -20.39 -6.71
N TRP A 9 -13.55 -20.15 -6.28
CA TRP A 9 -13.35 -19.76 -4.87
C TRP A 9 -12.28 -18.71 -4.66
N CYS A 10 -12.62 -17.74 -3.81
CA CYS A 10 -11.64 -17.10 -2.92
C CYS A 10 -11.06 -18.20 -2.05
N CYS A 11 -9.90 -18.75 -2.42
CA CYS A 11 -9.20 -19.75 -1.61
C CYS A 11 -8.12 -19.04 -0.79
N PRO A 12 -8.45 -18.45 0.38
CA PRO A 12 -7.41 -18.05 1.32
C PRO A 12 -6.56 -19.30 1.59
N THR A 13 -5.31 -19.22 1.19
CA THR A 13 -4.37 -20.34 1.17
C THR A 13 -3.22 -20.01 2.10
N PHE A 14 -2.88 -20.93 2.99
CA PHE A 14 -1.58 -20.87 3.64
C PHE A 14 -0.54 -21.49 2.72
N VAL A 15 0.54 -20.76 2.46
CA VAL A 15 1.75 -21.33 1.86
C VAL A 15 2.77 -21.49 2.95
N ILE A 16 3.21 -22.73 3.15
CA ILE A 16 4.27 -23.08 4.09
C ILE A 16 5.52 -23.32 3.24
N ALA A 17 6.48 -22.40 3.34
CA ALA A 17 7.78 -22.54 2.70
C ALA A 17 8.77 -23.12 3.71
N ILE A 18 9.52 -24.12 3.29
CA ILE A 18 10.59 -24.74 4.08
C ILE A 18 11.86 -24.65 3.25
N ASP A 19 12.87 -23.96 3.78
CA ASP A 19 14.20 -23.89 3.17
C ASP A 19 15.24 -24.23 4.24
N GLY A 20 15.72 -25.48 4.23
CA GLY A 20 16.58 -26.02 5.27
C GLY A 20 15.99 -25.84 6.68
N PRO A 21 16.66 -25.12 7.60
CA PRO A 21 16.17 -24.87 8.95
C PRO A 21 15.19 -23.70 9.05
N TRP A 22 14.69 -23.14 7.95
CA TRP A 22 13.82 -21.97 7.97
C TRP A 22 12.40 -22.34 7.56
N LEU A 23 11.41 -21.93 8.36
CA LEU A 23 9.99 -22.04 8.06
C LEU A 23 9.43 -20.66 7.75
N GLY A 24 8.66 -20.53 6.68
CA GLY A 24 7.90 -19.32 6.37
C GLY A 24 6.43 -19.65 6.23
N VAL A 25 5.57 -18.99 7.00
CA VAL A 25 4.12 -19.10 6.84
C VAL A 25 3.60 -17.85 6.15
N TYR A 26 3.03 -18.03 4.97
CA TYR A 26 2.45 -16.97 4.15
C TYR A 26 0.94 -17.14 4.05
N GLY A 27 0.22 -16.03 4.13
CA GLY A 27 -1.17 -15.93 3.74
C GLY A 27 -1.21 -15.53 2.28
N CYS A 28 -1.84 -16.35 1.45
CA CYS A 28 -1.95 -16.13 0.02
C CYS A 28 -3.41 -16.05 -0.41
N ILE A 29 -3.69 -15.13 -1.31
CA ILE A 29 -4.98 -15.01 -1.99
C ILE A 29 -4.73 -14.95 -3.50
N LEU A 30 -5.56 -15.64 -4.27
CA LEU A 30 -5.46 -15.67 -5.73
C LEU A 30 -6.42 -14.64 -6.34
N THR A 31 -5.98 -13.40 -6.55
CA THR A 31 -6.79 -12.38 -7.27
C THR A 31 -6.78 -12.62 -8.79
N ASP A 32 -6.60 -11.58 -9.59
CA ASP A 32 -6.01 -11.68 -10.94
C ASP A 32 -4.61 -12.34 -10.94
N ARG A 33 -3.95 -12.39 -9.77
CA ARG A 33 -2.62 -12.98 -9.53
C ARG A 33 -2.49 -13.45 -8.08
N TRP A 34 -1.49 -14.27 -7.80
CA TRP A 34 -1.15 -14.61 -6.42
C TRP A 34 -0.60 -13.39 -5.68
N ILE A 35 -1.23 -13.05 -4.56
CA ILE A 35 -0.72 -12.10 -3.57
C ILE A 35 -0.42 -12.90 -2.32
N CYS A 36 0.86 -12.94 -1.92
CA CYS A 36 1.30 -13.63 -0.72
C CYS A 36 1.95 -12.64 0.24
N GLN A 37 1.60 -12.75 1.52
CA GLN A 37 2.18 -11.94 2.58
C GLN A 37 2.66 -12.85 3.72
N PRO A 38 3.87 -12.67 4.25
CA PRO A 38 4.31 -13.39 5.44
C PRO A 38 3.40 -13.05 6.61
N LEU A 39 2.85 -14.08 7.27
CA LEU A 39 2.00 -13.93 8.46
C LEU A 39 2.80 -14.00 9.76
N THR A 40 4.03 -14.49 9.66
CA THR A 40 4.96 -14.63 10.78
C THR A 40 6.34 -14.17 10.31
N GLY A 41 7.14 -13.59 11.21
CA GLY A 41 8.58 -13.48 10.96
C GLY A 41 9.17 -14.88 10.84
N VAL A 42 10.22 -15.07 10.02
CA VAL A 42 10.84 -16.37 9.76
C VAL A 42 11.29 -17.00 11.09
N PRO A 43 10.58 -18.02 11.65
CA PRO A 43 11.07 -18.68 12.84
C PRO A 43 12.28 -19.51 12.46
N HIS A 44 13.31 -19.49 13.30
CA HIS A 44 14.39 -20.46 13.17
C HIS A 44 13.80 -21.84 13.50
N THR A 45 13.72 -22.74 12.53
CA THR A 45 13.17 -24.11 12.67
C THR A 45 14.25 -25.19 12.60
N ALA A 46 15.52 -24.84 12.85
CA ALA A 46 16.53 -25.83 13.21
C ALA A 46 16.18 -26.33 14.61
N ILE A 47 15.34 -27.35 14.72
CA ILE A 47 15.14 -28.07 15.98
C ILE A 47 16.42 -28.86 16.26
N ALA A 48 17.44 -28.16 16.77
CA ALA A 48 18.60 -28.77 17.37
C ALA A 48 18.30 -29.05 18.85
N SER A 49 18.88 -30.11 19.39
CA SER A 49 18.69 -30.56 20.78
C SER A 49 19.14 -29.55 21.85
N ASN A 50 19.71 -28.41 21.46
CA ASN A 50 20.20 -27.33 22.33
C ASN A 50 19.47 -25.99 22.14
N LEU A 51 18.30 -25.96 21.49
CA LEU A 51 17.55 -24.72 21.33
C LEU A 51 17.08 -24.15 22.68
N PRO A 52 17.17 -22.81 22.89
CA PRO A 52 16.50 -22.13 23.98
C PRO A 52 14.99 -22.42 23.99
N ILE A 53 14.42 -22.57 25.19
CA ILE A 53 12.97 -22.81 25.38
C ILE A 53 12.10 -21.73 24.72
N GLY A 54 12.60 -20.48 24.65
CA GLY A 54 11.92 -19.37 23.99
C GLY A 54 11.68 -19.59 22.50
N ASP A 55 12.66 -20.19 21.81
CA ASP A 55 12.57 -20.49 20.37
C ASP A 55 11.60 -21.65 20.11
N ILE A 56 11.66 -22.70 20.95
CA ILE A 56 10.71 -23.81 20.91
C ILE A 56 9.27 -23.30 21.10
N LEU A 57 9.05 -22.43 22.08
CA LEU A 57 7.74 -21.81 22.31
C LEU A 57 7.31 -20.90 21.16
N SER A 58 8.24 -20.20 20.52
CA SER A 58 7.95 -19.38 19.34
C SER A 58 7.42 -20.22 18.18
N VAL A 59 8.12 -21.31 17.85
CA VAL A 59 7.71 -22.28 16.82
C VAL A 59 6.38 -22.94 17.19
N ALA A 60 6.20 -23.36 18.44
CA ALA A 60 4.96 -23.96 18.93
C ALA A 60 3.76 -23.02 18.80
N ARG A 61 3.93 -21.71 19.10
CA ARG A 61 2.88 -20.70 18.90
C ARG A 61 2.48 -20.57 17.43
N VAL A 62 3.44 -20.61 16.50
CA VAL A 62 3.15 -20.56 15.06
C VAL A 62 2.35 -21.78 14.62
N PHE A 63 2.75 -22.99 15.01
CA PHE A 63 2.00 -24.21 14.68
C PHE A 63 0.61 -24.22 15.32
N TYR A 64 0.49 -23.83 16.59
CA TYR A 64 -0.80 -23.73 17.26
C TYR A 64 -1.74 -22.76 16.53
N ALA A 65 -1.24 -21.56 16.17
CA ALA A 65 -2.00 -20.58 15.41
C ALA A 65 -2.41 -21.10 14.04
N LEU A 66 -1.52 -21.84 13.35
CA LEU A 66 -1.82 -22.44 12.05
C LEU A 66 -2.93 -23.51 12.17
N CYS A 67 -2.85 -24.40 13.16
CA CYS A 67 -3.88 -25.40 13.43
C CYS A 67 -5.24 -24.75 13.74
N ALA A 68 -5.24 -23.71 14.60
CA ALA A 68 -6.44 -22.96 14.92
C ALA A 68 -7.05 -22.30 13.67
N ALA A 69 -6.22 -21.68 12.82
CA ALA A 69 -6.66 -21.04 11.59
C ALA A 69 -7.21 -22.05 10.57
N MET A 70 -6.58 -23.22 10.42
CA MET A 70 -7.10 -24.28 9.56
C MET A 70 -8.49 -24.75 10.02
N SER A 71 -8.69 -24.92 11.33
CA SER A 71 -9.99 -25.31 11.89
C SER A 71 -11.07 -24.25 11.64
N ASP A 72 -10.74 -22.97 11.79
CA ASP A 72 -11.66 -21.85 11.48
C ASP A 72 -12.01 -21.80 9.99
N ILE A 73 -11.03 -21.93 9.09
CA ILE A 73 -11.27 -21.97 7.63
C ILE A 73 -12.19 -23.13 7.25
N GLU A 74 -11.94 -24.34 7.78
CA GLU A 74 -12.78 -25.50 7.52
C GLU A 74 -14.22 -25.30 8.00
N SER A 75 -14.39 -24.71 9.19
CA SER A 75 -15.71 -24.39 9.74
C SER A 75 -16.48 -23.43 8.83
N ARG A 76 -15.84 -22.32 8.43
CA ARG A 76 -16.45 -21.33 7.53
C ARG A 76 -16.77 -21.89 6.16
N ALA A 77 -15.86 -22.69 5.60
CA ALA A 77 -16.06 -23.34 4.31
C ALA A 77 -17.28 -24.27 4.32
N LYS A 78 -17.50 -25.02 5.41
CA LYS A 78 -18.71 -25.86 5.58
C LYS A 78 -20.00 -25.04 5.60
N VAL A 79 -20.00 -23.91 6.31
CA VAL A 79 -21.14 -22.98 6.36
C VAL A 79 -21.43 -22.37 4.99
N LEU A 80 -20.39 -21.93 4.28
CA LEU A 80 -20.49 -21.35 2.93
C LEU A 80 -20.97 -22.38 1.90
N ALA A 81 -20.49 -23.62 1.96
CA ALA A 81 -20.90 -24.70 1.07
C ALA A 81 -22.39 -25.06 1.25
N ALA A 82 -22.94 -24.88 2.45
CA ALA A 82 -24.35 -25.14 2.73
C ALA A 82 -25.31 -24.02 2.28
N SER A 83 -24.79 -22.83 1.96
CA SER A 83 -25.60 -21.60 1.82
C SER A 83 -25.63 -20.97 0.41
N LEU A 84 -24.97 -21.55 -0.59
CA LEU A 84 -24.83 -20.92 -1.92
C LEU A 84 -25.59 -21.65 -3.05
N PRO A 85 -26.63 -21.03 -3.66
CA PRO A 85 -27.33 -21.56 -4.85
C PRO A 85 -26.74 -21.14 -6.21
N ARG A 86 -25.64 -20.39 -6.28
CA ARG A 86 -25.10 -19.86 -7.55
C ARG A 86 -23.57 -19.88 -7.63
N PRO A 87 -23.00 -20.05 -8.84
CA PRO A 87 -21.56 -19.94 -9.06
C PRO A 87 -21.12 -18.49 -8.80
N PHE A 88 -20.37 -18.33 -7.71
CA PHE A 88 -19.68 -17.11 -7.33
C PHE A 88 -18.72 -16.71 -8.46
N ARG A 89 -18.74 -15.45 -8.91
CA ARG A 89 -17.71 -14.94 -9.85
C ARG A 89 -16.63 -14.20 -9.05
N PRO A 90 -15.42 -14.75 -8.86
CA PRO A 90 -14.40 -14.06 -8.10
C PRO A 90 -13.60 -13.16 -9.04
N GLU A 91 -14.06 -11.93 -9.27
CA GLU A 91 -13.09 -10.83 -9.37
C GLU A 91 -12.58 -10.59 -7.95
N MET A 92 -11.53 -11.32 -7.57
CA MET A 92 -11.05 -11.32 -6.21
C MET A 92 -10.41 -9.98 -5.87
N ARG A 93 -11.02 -9.31 -4.91
CA ARG A 93 -10.70 -7.98 -4.42
C ARG A 93 -10.19 -8.08 -2.98
N PRO A 94 -9.42 -7.11 -2.46
CA PRO A 94 -8.92 -7.15 -1.08
C PRO A 94 -10.06 -7.38 -0.07
N ALA A 95 -9.74 -8.11 1.00
CA ALA A 95 -10.71 -8.47 2.04
C ALA A 95 -11.28 -7.27 2.86
N PRO A 96 -10.52 -6.21 3.18
CA PRO A 96 -11.07 -5.11 3.98
C PRO A 96 -11.94 -4.21 3.10
N THR A 97 -13.24 -4.46 3.10
CA THR A 97 -14.26 -3.64 2.43
C THR A 97 -14.80 -2.54 3.34
N ARG A 98 -14.41 -2.51 4.62
CA ARG A 98 -14.80 -1.49 5.58
C ARG A 98 -13.57 -0.87 6.23
N CYS A 99 -13.55 0.45 6.36
CA CYS A 99 -12.48 1.17 7.04
C CYS A 99 -13.01 2.50 7.62
N GLY A 100 -12.96 2.62 8.96
CA GLY A 100 -13.63 3.72 9.64
C GLY A 100 -15.12 3.73 9.26
N ASP A 101 -15.61 4.87 8.79
CA ASP A 101 -17.01 5.04 8.40
C ASP A 101 -17.28 4.73 6.91
N LEU A 102 -16.29 4.20 6.17
CA LEU A 102 -16.42 3.90 4.75
C LEU A 102 -16.65 2.41 4.51
N GLU A 103 -17.63 2.12 3.65
CA GLU A 103 -17.81 0.82 3.01
C GLU A 103 -17.47 0.92 1.52
N LEU A 104 -16.71 -0.04 1.02
CA LEU A 104 -16.05 0.01 -0.28
C LEU A 104 -16.33 -1.28 -1.07
N GLU A 105 -16.66 -1.10 -2.34
CA GLU A 105 -16.62 -2.16 -3.33
C GLU A 105 -15.44 -1.91 -4.26
N TYR A 106 -14.38 -2.70 -4.13
CA TYR A 106 -13.23 -2.61 -5.05
C TYR A 106 -13.68 -2.79 -6.50
N ALA A 107 -13.04 -2.12 -7.46
CA ALA A 107 -13.35 -2.26 -8.88
C ALA A 107 -12.21 -2.95 -9.63
N ALA A 108 -10.96 -2.51 -9.43
CA ALA A 108 -9.80 -3.08 -10.13
C ALA A 108 -8.48 -2.88 -9.37
N CYS A 109 -7.46 -3.70 -9.68
CA CYS A 109 -6.09 -3.44 -9.25
C CYS A 109 -5.44 -2.37 -10.13
N LEU A 110 -4.76 -1.40 -9.52
CA LEU A 110 -4.05 -0.32 -10.18
C LEU A 110 -2.53 -0.53 -10.15
N GLY A 111 -1.92 -0.61 -11.33
CA GLY A 111 -0.46 -0.60 -11.52
C GLY A 111 0.23 -1.97 -11.61
N PRO A 112 1.54 -1.99 -11.92
CA PRO A 112 2.29 -3.22 -12.16
C PRO A 112 2.52 -4.05 -10.88
N ARG A 113 2.90 -5.31 -11.11
CA ARG A 113 2.98 -6.51 -10.23
C ARG A 113 3.33 -6.38 -8.74
N ARG A 114 3.83 -5.25 -8.23
CA ARG A 114 4.22 -5.07 -6.82
C ARG A 114 3.41 -4.01 -6.05
N ARG A 115 2.57 -3.21 -6.70
CA ARG A 115 1.79 -2.17 -6.01
C ARG A 115 0.45 -2.72 -5.56
N ARG A 116 0.24 -2.76 -4.24
CA ARG A 116 -1.04 -3.08 -3.58
C ARG A 116 -1.96 -1.86 -3.63
N THR A 117 -2.28 -1.41 -4.83
CA THR A 117 -3.14 -0.23 -5.07
C THR A 117 -4.33 -0.66 -5.91
N TYR A 118 -5.51 -0.17 -5.58
CA TYR A 118 -6.79 -0.58 -6.15
C TYR A 118 -7.67 0.64 -6.36
N SER A 119 -8.58 0.59 -7.34
CA SER A 119 -9.76 1.44 -7.38
C SER A 119 -10.88 0.76 -6.60
N ALA A 120 -11.72 1.56 -5.95
CA ALA A 120 -12.94 1.10 -5.31
C ALA A 120 -14.06 2.14 -5.48
N ILE A 121 -15.30 1.72 -5.31
CA ILE A 121 -16.50 2.55 -5.30
C ILE A 121 -16.97 2.63 -3.84
N VAL A 122 -17.32 3.83 -3.38
CA VAL A 122 -17.93 4.01 -2.06
C VAL A 122 -19.35 3.48 -2.09
N VAL A 123 -19.64 2.46 -1.27
CA VAL A 123 -20.97 1.87 -1.11
C VAL A 123 -21.78 2.66 -0.09
N SER A 124 -21.15 2.99 1.04
CA SER A 124 -21.75 3.81 2.09
C SER A 124 -20.69 4.63 2.81
N SER A 125 -21.10 5.80 3.30
CA SER A 125 -20.27 6.69 4.12
C SER A 125 -21.06 7.15 5.34
N GLY A 126 -20.69 6.69 6.53
CA GLY A 126 -21.36 7.02 7.79
C GLY A 126 -20.90 8.33 8.45
N GLY A 127 -19.89 9.00 7.89
CA GLY A 127 -19.33 10.25 8.40
C GLY A 127 -19.96 11.50 7.77
N PRO A 128 -19.68 12.71 8.31
CA PRO A 128 -20.10 13.98 7.69
C PRO A 128 -19.63 14.04 6.23
N GLU A 129 -20.47 14.54 5.30
CA GLU A 129 -20.33 14.49 3.82
C GLU A 129 -18.90 14.78 3.26
N VAL A 130 -17.96 13.87 3.45
CA VAL A 130 -16.63 13.95 2.85
C VAL A 130 -16.71 13.37 1.45
N ILE A 131 -17.43 12.28 1.22
CA ILE A 131 -17.50 11.61 -0.09
C ILE A 131 -18.90 11.05 -0.35
N LYS A 132 -19.35 11.05 -1.61
CA LYS A 132 -20.68 10.54 -1.96
C LYS A 132 -20.63 9.05 -2.31
N GLU A 133 -21.71 8.35 -1.99
CA GLU A 133 -21.97 7.00 -2.49
C GLU A 133 -21.87 6.97 -4.03
N GLY A 134 -21.32 5.89 -4.57
CA GLY A 134 -21.04 5.73 -5.99
C GLY A 134 -19.77 6.42 -6.50
N GLN A 135 -19.07 7.21 -5.67
CA GLN A 135 -17.80 7.83 -6.10
C GLN A 135 -16.64 6.84 -6.09
N MET A 136 -15.76 6.98 -7.08
CA MET A 136 -14.55 6.17 -7.19
C MET A 136 -13.41 6.75 -6.33
N VAL A 137 -12.77 5.88 -5.56
CA VAL A 137 -11.62 6.15 -4.70
C VAL A 137 -10.43 5.28 -5.08
N VAL A 138 -9.25 5.68 -4.59
CA VAL A 138 -8.03 4.88 -4.66
C VAL A 138 -7.72 4.34 -3.27
N VAL A 139 -7.54 3.02 -3.20
CA VAL A 139 -7.14 2.30 -1.99
C VAL A 139 -5.71 1.79 -2.15
N ARG A 140 -4.84 2.07 -1.19
CA ARG A 140 -3.45 1.61 -1.18
C ARG A 140 -3.13 0.91 0.13
N PHE A 141 -2.40 -0.19 0.05
CA PHE A 141 -1.80 -0.87 1.20
C PHE A 141 -0.29 -0.72 1.19
N THR A 142 0.26 -0.15 2.25
CA THR A 142 1.69 0.17 2.38
C THR A 142 2.16 -0.08 3.81
N GLU A 143 3.43 -0.37 4.01
CA GLU A 143 4.00 -0.61 5.36
C GLU A 143 4.16 0.68 6.16
N LYS A 144 4.34 1.80 5.47
CA LYS A 144 4.50 3.13 6.04
C LYS A 144 3.85 4.17 5.15
N TYR A 145 3.38 5.26 5.77
CA TYR A 145 2.72 6.33 5.06
C TYR A 145 2.84 7.66 5.80
N GLY A 146 3.30 8.70 5.10
CA GLY A 146 3.33 10.07 5.60
C GLY A 146 1.93 10.69 5.57
N ARG A 147 1.14 10.47 6.62
CA ARG A 147 -0.22 11.00 6.76
C ARG A 147 -0.21 12.53 6.80
N GLU A 148 0.60 13.10 7.69
CA GLU A 148 0.71 14.53 7.95
C GLU A 148 1.15 15.32 6.70
N PRO A 149 2.24 14.95 5.99
CA PRO A 149 2.63 15.65 4.76
C PRO A 149 1.56 15.51 3.65
N HIS A 150 0.86 14.38 3.57
CA HIS A 150 -0.26 14.24 2.64
C HIS A 150 -1.40 15.22 2.98
N GLU A 151 -1.87 15.24 4.22
CA GLU A 151 -2.94 16.14 4.65
C GLU A 151 -2.58 17.63 4.46
N ILE A 152 -1.32 18.02 4.67
CA ILE A 152 -0.82 19.38 4.44
C ILE A 152 -0.99 19.79 2.97
N LEU A 153 -0.57 18.93 2.02
CA LEU A 153 -0.72 19.23 0.60
C LEU A 153 -2.18 19.13 0.14
N ALA A 154 -2.95 18.18 0.68
CA ALA A 154 -4.37 18.03 0.38
C ALA A 154 -5.18 19.28 0.77
N LYS A 155 -4.91 19.86 1.94
CA LYS A 155 -5.52 21.14 2.39
C LYS A 155 -5.26 22.31 1.43
N LYS A 156 -4.16 22.28 0.69
CA LYS A 156 -3.83 23.28 -0.34
C LYS A 156 -4.32 22.90 -1.74
N GLY A 157 -4.97 21.74 -1.90
CA GLY A 157 -5.39 21.21 -3.20
C GLY A 157 -4.22 20.80 -4.10
N MET A 158 -3.10 20.40 -3.50
CA MET A 158 -1.88 19.92 -4.19
C MET A 158 -1.69 18.40 -4.05
N ALA A 159 -2.63 17.72 -3.41
CA ALA A 159 -2.72 16.27 -3.29
C ALA A 159 -4.22 15.88 -3.23
N PRO A 160 -4.60 14.66 -3.62
CA PRO A 160 -5.97 14.18 -3.42
C PRO A 160 -6.35 14.26 -1.94
N ARG A 161 -7.64 14.44 -1.64
CA ARG A 161 -8.07 14.39 -0.24
C ARG A 161 -7.87 12.98 0.32
N LEU A 162 -7.26 12.92 1.50
CA LEU A 162 -7.13 11.69 2.28
C LEU A 162 -8.46 11.42 3.00
N LEU A 163 -9.02 10.24 2.78
CA LEU A 163 -10.33 9.82 3.30
C LEU A 163 -10.18 8.87 4.50
N TYR A 164 -9.15 8.01 4.45
CA TYR A 164 -8.81 7.10 5.53
C TYR A 164 -7.30 6.80 5.53
N CYS A 165 -6.71 6.70 6.71
CA CYS A 165 -5.33 6.25 6.89
C CYS A 165 -5.22 5.53 8.24
N GLY A 166 -5.13 4.20 8.22
CA GLY A 166 -5.15 3.39 9.44
C GLY A 166 -5.00 1.90 9.18
N GLN A 167 -5.35 1.09 10.17
CA GLN A 167 -5.26 -0.37 10.05
C GLN A 167 -6.34 -0.94 9.12
N PRO A 168 -5.99 -1.83 8.17
CA PRO A 168 -6.96 -2.45 7.27
C PRO A 168 -8.01 -3.31 7.97
N TYR A 169 -7.70 -3.82 9.16
CA TYR A 169 -8.51 -4.84 9.85
C TYR A 169 -8.88 -4.41 11.27
N ALA A 170 -9.13 -3.12 11.50
CA ALA A 170 -9.37 -2.59 12.85
C ALA A 170 -10.45 -3.37 13.62
N ASP A 171 -11.52 -3.80 12.95
CA ASP A 171 -12.66 -4.48 13.59
C ASP A 171 -12.43 -5.97 13.88
N VAL A 172 -11.60 -6.64 13.07
CA VAL A 172 -11.42 -8.12 13.11
C VAL A 172 -10.05 -8.54 13.61
N ALA A 173 -9.04 -7.69 13.47
CA ALA A 173 -7.67 -7.91 13.89
C ALA A 173 -7.00 -6.57 14.28
N PRO A 174 -7.42 -5.95 15.39
CA PRO A 174 -6.87 -4.66 15.86
C PRO A 174 -5.37 -4.70 16.17
N GLY A 175 -4.81 -5.89 16.39
CA GLY A 175 -3.36 -6.09 16.57
C GLY A 175 -2.54 -6.12 15.28
N TYR A 176 -3.17 -6.02 14.10
CA TYR A 176 -2.46 -6.13 12.83
C TYR A 176 -1.62 -4.89 12.53
N THR A 177 -0.30 -5.03 12.54
CA THR A 177 0.66 -3.92 12.31
C THR A 177 1.40 -4.03 10.97
N GLY A 178 1.06 -5.03 10.14
CA GLY A 178 1.83 -5.33 8.94
C GLY A 178 1.66 -4.32 7.79
N LEU A 179 0.46 -3.77 7.62
CA LEU A 179 0.14 -2.81 6.56
C LEU A 179 -0.79 -1.72 7.09
N ILE A 180 -0.66 -0.55 6.49
CA ILE A 180 -1.54 0.61 6.59
C ILE A 180 -2.41 0.63 5.35
N MET A 181 -3.72 0.73 5.54
CA MET A 181 -4.70 1.01 4.50
C MET A 181 -4.87 2.51 4.37
N VAL A 182 -4.73 3.00 3.15
CA VAL A 182 -4.88 4.41 2.79
C VAL A 182 -5.95 4.51 1.73
N VAL A 183 -7.01 5.26 2.01
CA VAL A 183 -8.09 5.57 1.07
C VAL A 183 -8.03 7.05 0.75
N MET A 184 -7.99 7.39 -0.53
CA MET A 184 -7.92 8.77 -1.00
C MET A 184 -8.80 8.96 -2.23
N GLU A 185 -9.15 10.20 -2.54
CA GLU A 185 -9.91 10.53 -3.75
C GLU A 185 -9.17 10.10 -5.02
N CYS A 186 -9.93 9.65 -6.02
CA CYS A 186 -9.39 9.44 -7.34
C CYS A 186 -9.14 10.80 -8.03
N SER A 187 -7.86 11.11 -8.27
CA SER A 187 -7.50 12.34 -8.98
C SER A 187 -7.83 12.21 -10.47
N PRO A 188 -8.48 13.21 -11.12
CA PRO A 188 -8.82 13.16 -12.54
C PRO A 188 -7.62 13.45 -13.47
N GLY A 189 -6.41 13.52 -12.93
CA GLY A 189 -5.21 13.94 -13.64
C GLY A 189 -4.52 12.83 -14.44
N SER A 190 -3.69 13.24 -15.39
CA SER A 190 -2.84 12.35 -16.19
C SER A 190 -1.40 12.37 -15.67
N ARG A 191 -0.65 11.28 -15.88
CA ARG A 191 0.77 11.23 -15.50
C ARG A 191 1.59 12.15 -16.39
N LEU A 192 2.60 12.79 -15.81
CA LEU A 192 3.61 13.50 -16.58
C LEU A 192 4.39 12.51 -17.45
N SER A 193 4.78 12.95 -18.65
CA SER A 193 5.65 12.17 -19.52
C SER A 193 7.08 12.25 -19.01
N SER A 194 7.75 11.10 -18.87
CA SER A 194 9.18 11.05 -18.53
C SER A 194 10.09 11.40 -19.71
N GLN A 195 9.53 11.54 -20.93
CA GLN A 195 10.28 11.82 -22.15
C GLN A 195 10.29 13.30 -22.54
N ARG A 196 9.37 14.09 -21.99
CA ARG A 196 9.27 15.53 -22.26
C ARG A 196 9.40 16.31 -20.97
N PRO A 197 10.17 17.40 -20.96
CA PRO A 197 10.25 18.24 -19.78
C PRO A 197 8.86 18.79 -19.43
N PRO A 198 8.51 18.85 -18.13
CA PRO A 198 7.27 19.46 -17.69
C PRO A 198 7.26 20.96 -18.04
N SER A 199 6.06 21.52 -18.25
CA SER A 199 5.93 22.96 -18.52
C SER A 199 6.42 23.81 -17.33
N PRO A 200 6.89 25.05 -17.55
CA PRO A 200 7.35 25.93 -16.48
C PRO A 200 6.31 26.14 -15.37
N THR A 201 5.00 26.18 -15.72
CA THR A 201 3.94 26.28 -14.70
C THR A 201 3.89 25.04 -13.81
N ILE A 202 4.05 23.84 -14.40
CA ILE A 202 4.07 22.58 -13.62
C ILE A 202 5.31 22.57 -12.72
N CYS A 203 6.48 22.96 -13.24
CA CYS A 203 7.68 23.09 -12.42
C CYS A 203 7.44 24.03 -11.23
N ALA A 204 6.91 25.23 -11.47
CA ALA A 204 6.63 26.20 -10.41
C ALA A 204 5.67 25.65 -9.34
N GLU A 205 4.62 24.93 -9.74
CA GLU A 205 3.68 24.32 -8.78
C GLU A 205 4.32 23.17 -7.98
N VAL A 206 5.14 22.34 -8.63
CA VAL A 206 5.88 21.25 -7.97
C VAL A 206 6.87 21.83 -6.95
N HIS A 207 7.61 22.87 -7.31
CA HIS A 207 8.49 23.61 -6.39
C HIS A 207 7.70 24.21 -5.22
N ALA A 208 6.54 24.82 -5.48
CA ALA A 208 5.69 25.38 -4.44
C ALA A 208 5.20 24.32 -3.44
N ALA A 209 4.78 23.14 -3.94
CA ALA A 209 4.33 22.04 -3.09
C ALA A 209 5.47 21.49 -2.20
N VAL A 210 6.65 21.28 -2.77
CA VAL A 210 7.83 20.84 -2.00
C VAL A 210 8.21 21.89 -0.96
N LYS A 211 8.19 23.17 -1.32
CA LYS A 211 8.45 24.28 -0.39
C LYS A 211 7.48 24.26 0.80
N VAL A 212 6.19 24.00 0.56
CA VAL A 212 5.19 23.87 1.64
C VAL A 212 5.56 22.74 2.60
N LEU A 213 5.94 21.57 2.08
CA LEU A 213 6.35 20.44 2.92
C LEU A 213 7.60 20.77 3.73
N HIS A 214 8.62 21.34 3.07
CA HIS A 214 9.90 21.66 3.69
C HIS A 214 9.77 22.69 4.80
N GLN A 215 8.92 23.71 4.60
CA GLN A 215 8.56 24.72 5.61
C GLN A 215 7.84 24.12 6.82
N ALA A 216 7.04 23.06 6.61
CA ALA A 216 6.38 22.32 7.67
C ALA A 216 7.28 21.26 8.34
N GLY A 217 8.55 21.14 7.95
CA GLY A 217 9.52 20.19 8.54
C GLY A 217 9.57 18.83 7.86
N TYR A 218 8.81 18.60 6.79
CA TYR A 218 8.69 17.31 6.12
C TYR A 218 9.50 17.26 4.83
N ALA A 219 10.01 16.07 4.50
CA ALA A 219 10.51 15.72 3.16
C ALA A 219 9.53 14.75 2.49
N HIS A 220 9.43 14.78 1.16
CA HIS A 220 8.60 13.82 0.40
C HIS A 220 9.37 12.53 0.11
N GLY A 221 10.66 12.63 -0.23
CA GLY A 221 11.55 11.50 -0.50
C GLY A 221 11.37 10.79 -1.84
N ASN A 222 10.42 11.23 -2.66
CA ASN A 222 10.06 10.58 -3.92
C ASN A 222 9.45 11.58 -4.92
N VAL A 223 10.11 12.72 -5.12
CA VAL A 223 9.66 13.73 -6.08
C VAL A 223 10.08 13.29 -7.48
N THR A 224 9.18 12.71 -8.27
CA THR A 224 9.46 12.20 -9.62
C THR A 224 8.29 12.48 -10.56
N THR A 225 8.49 12.38 -11.87
CA THR A 225 7.38 12.56 -12.83
C THR A 225 6.27 11.51 -12.64
N LYS A 226 6.57 10.38 -12.00
CA LYS A 226 5.59 9.32 -11.69
C LYS A 226 4.79 9.54 -10.40
N THR A 227 5.25 10.40 -9.50
CA THR A 227 4.53 10.76 -8.28
C THR A 227 3.69 12.03 -8.44
N ILE A 228 3.74 12.66 -9.61
CA ILE A 228 3.02 13.90 -9.89
C ILE A 228 2.01 13.65 -11.03
N LEU A 229 0.75 13.99 -10.78
CA LEU A 229 -0.30 14.03 -11.79
C LEU A 229 -0.52 15.45 -12.24
N HIS A 230 -0.70 15.63 -13.55
CA HIS A 230 -1.21 16.87 -14.13
C HIS A 230 -2.73 16.88 -14.11
N LEU A 231 -3.34 17.86 -13.45
CA LEU A 231 -4.78 18.05 -13.40
C LEU A 231 -5.30 18.87 -14.58
N PRO A 232 -6.52 18.58 -15.08
CA PRO A 232 -7.20 19.45 -16.03
C PRO A 232 -7.62 20.76 -15.35
N GLY A 233 -7.33 21.92 -15.96
CA GLY A 233 -7.81 23.23 -15.53
C GLY A 233 -6.74 24.16 -14.92
N ARG A 234 -7.16 25.05 -14.00
CA ARG A 234 -6.35 26.18 -13.47
C ARG A 234 -5.36 25.81 -12.35
N ARG A 235 -5.62 24.74 -11.59
CA ARG A 235 -4.65 24.11 -10.67
C ARG A 235 -4.09 22.89 -11.38
N LYS A 236 -2.76 22.74 -11.47
CA LYS A 236 -2.18 21.82 -12.45
C LYS A 236 -1.55 20.58 -11.85
N VAL A 237 -1.30 20.45 -10.54
CA VAL A 237 -0.62 19.26 -10.01
C VAL A 237 -1.24 18.63 -8.76
N HIS A 238 -1.23 17.29 -8.71
CA HIS A 238 -1.43 16.49 -7.52
C HIS A 238 -0.21 15.60 -7.23
N PHE A 239 0.30 15.67 -6.01
CA PHE A 239 1.33 14.76 -5.49
C PHE A 239 0.71 13.46 -4.99
N LEU A 240 1.41 12.36 -5.22
CA LEU A 240 1.03 10.99 -4.88
C LEU A 240 2.19 10.25 -4.20
N ASN A 241 1.88 9.09 -3.61
CA ASN A 241 2.87 8.15 -3.03
C ASN A 241 3.70 8.76 -1.88
N PHE A 242 3.01 9.20 -0.83
CA PHE A 242 3.60 9.69 0.42
C PHE A 242 4.22 8.60 1.30
N ASP A 243 4.54 7.41 0.77
CA ASP A 243 5.07 6.29 1.58
C ASP A 243 6.46 6.57 2.17
N LEU A 244 7.23 7.46 1.52
CA LEU A 244 8.54 7.92 2.00
C LEU A 244 8.47 9.28 2.68
N ALA A 245 7.31 9.94 2.61
CA ALA A 245 7.16 11.29 3.15
C ALA A 245 7.10 11.25 4.67
N GLY A 246 7.77 12.18 5.32
CA GLY A 246 7.84 12.24 6.77
C GLY A 246 8.77 13.34 7.24
N GLU A 247 8.89 13.49 8.56
CA GLU A 247 9.84 14.44 9.15
C GLU A 247 11.27 14.08 8.72
N GLU A 248 12.06 15.11 8.42
CA GLU A 248 13.45 14.93 8.02
C GLU A 248 14.23 14.15 9.08
N GLY A 249 14.93 13.09 8.64
CA GLY A 249 15.69 12.21 9.53
C GLY A 249 14.86 11.19 10.33
N LYS A 250 13.52 11.22 10.26
CA LYS A 250 12.64 10.24 10.93
C LYS A 250 12.01 9.22 9.99
N THR A 251 12.09 9.45 8.69
CA THR A 251 11.71 8.49 7.64
C THR A 251 12.95 7.98 6.93
N TYR A 252 12.91 6.72 6.51
CA TYR A 252 14.06 6.01 5.95
C TYR A 252 13.70 5.38 4.61
N TYR A 253 14.67 5.20 3.71
CA TYR A 253 14.48 4.37 2.53
C TYR A 253 14.37 2.89 2.90
N SER A 254 13.75 2.10 2.03
CA SER A 254 13.79 0.65 2.16
C SER A 254 15.16 0.10 1.73
N VAL A 255 15.42 -1.19 2.00
CA VAL A 255 16.63 -1.88 1.53
C VAL A 255 16.73 -1.81 0.01
N GLU A 256 15.62 -2.08 -0.67
CA GLU A 256 15.48 -1.78 -2.09
C GLU A 256 15.16 -0.29 -2.24
N LEU A 257 16.13 0.49 -2.73
CA LEU A 257 15.85 1.85 -3.15
C LEU A 257 14.81 1.83 -4.27
N PRO A 258 13.90 2.83 -4.32
CA PRO A 258 12.89 2.84 -5.36
C PRO A 258 13.58 2.86 -6.73
N TRP A 259 13.23 1.91 -7.58
CA TRP A 259 13.81 1.81 -8.93
C TRP A 259 13.45 3.07 -9.73
N TRP A 260 14.44 3.94 -9.96
CA TRP A 260 14.20 5.21 -10.65
C TRP A 260 14.16 4.99 -12.16
N PRO A 261 13.01 5.21 -12.79
CA PRO A 261 12.80 5.00 -14.23
C PRO A 261 13.29 6.19 -15.06
N GLU A 262 13.53 7.31 -14.39
CA GLU A 262 14.02 8.56 -14.92
C GLU A 262 15.54 8.50 -14.71
N LYS A 263 16.34 8.59 -15.78
CA LYS A 263 17.80 8.42 -15.79
C LYS A 263 18.54 9.55 -15.03
N VAL A 264 18.10 9.85 -13.81
CA VAL A 264 18.65 10.85 -12.91
C VAL A 264 19.56 10.12 -11.92
N PRO A 265 20.81 10.59 -11.72
CA PRO A 265 21.69 10.05 -10.70
C PRO A 265 21.03 10.10 -9.32
N ALA A 266 21.32 9.11 -8.47
CA ALA A 266 20.88 9.17 -7.09
C ALA A 266 21.47 10.41 -6.39
N PRO A 267 20.69 11.11 -5.53
CA PRO A 267 21.22 12.20 -4.73
C PRO A 267 22.33 11.72 -3.80
N GLU A 268 23.28 12.61 -3.52
CA GLU A 268 24.31 12.36 -2.51
C GLU A 268 23.68 12.08 -1.13
N GLY A 269 24.23 11.12 -0.40
CA GLY A 269 23.71 10.70 0.91
C GLY A 269 22.52 9.75 0.86
N MET A 270 21.94 9.46 -0.32
CA MET A 270 20.92 8.41 -0.45
C MET A 270 21.55 7.02 -0.35
N SER A 271 21.09 6.23 0.60
CA SER A 271 21.52 4.85 0.80
C SER A 271 20.34 3.96 1.24
N PRO A 272 20.44 2.63 1.01
CA PRO A 272 19.52 1.67 1.61
C PRO A 272 19.43 1.87 3.13
N LEU A 273 18.21 1.90 3.67
CA LEU A 273 17.95 2.19 5.09
C LEU A 273 18.47 3.56 5.59
N GLY A 274 18.96 4.41 4.68
CA GLY A 274 19.38 5.77 5.00
C GLY A 274 18.18 6.70 5.21
N PRO A 275 18.37 7.83 5.92
CA PRO A 275 17.31 8.79 6.16
C PRO A 275 16.87 9.48 4.86
N VAL A 276 15.58 9.78 4.76
CA VAL A 276 15.06 10.67 3.74
C VAL A 276 15.27 12.10 4.20
N THR A 277 15.86 12.92 3.34
CA THR A 277 16.19 14.33 3.63
C THR A 277 15.53 15.26 2.63
N LYS A 278 15.42 16.54 2.99
CA LYS A 278 14.92 17.59 2.07
C LYS A 278 15.87 17.79 0.90
N ALA A 279 17.18 17.57 1.10
CA ALA A 279 18.18 17.64 0.04
C ALA A 279 17.89 16.65 -1.10
N HIS A 280 17.36 15.47 -0.79
CA HIS A 280 16.97 14.51 -1.82
C HIS A 280 15.84 15.06 -2.71
N ASP A 281 14.83 15.70 -2.12
CA ASP A 281 13.75 16.35 -2.89
C ASP A 281 14.30 17.46 -3.79
N LEU A 282 15.18 18.31 -3.26
CA LEU A 282 15.80 19.41 -4.00
C LEU A 282 16.65 18.92 -5.19
N HIS A 283 17.36 17.81 -5.01
CA HIS A 283 18.11 17.17 -6.09
C HIS A 283 17.18 16.76 -7.23
N TYR A 284 16.06 16.10 -6.93
CA TYR A 284 15.09 15.73 -7.97
C TYR A 284 14.41 16.93 -8.60
N LEU A 285 14.06 17.96 -7.82
CA LEU A 285 13.54 19.22 -8.36
C LEU A 285 14.49 19.82 -9.40
N LYS A 286 15.78 19.89 -9.09
CA LYS A 286 16.79 20.45 -10.00
C LYS A 286 16.88 19.69 -11.32
N HIS A 287 16.79 18.36 -11.29
CA HIS A 287 17.00 17.53 -12.48
C HIS A 287 15.73 17.27 -13.30
N LEU A 288 14.56 17.21 -12.65
CA LEU A 288 13.29 16.82 -13.27
C LEU A 288 12.33 18.00 -13.48
N PHE A 289 12.46 19.04 -12.66
CA PHE A 289 11.56 20.19 -12.66
C PHE A 289 12.39 21.49 -12.68
N PRO A 290 13.20 21.74 -13.73
CA PRO A 290 14.01 22.95 -13.81
C PRO A 290 13.12 24.20 -13.80
N GLN A 291 13.64 25.27 -13.19
CA GLN A 291 13.02 26.60 -13.19
C GLN A 291 13.23 27.30 -14.52
#